data_AF-A0A239H9K9-F1
#
_entry.id   AF-A0A239H9K9-F1
#
_cell.length_a   1.000
_cell.length_b   1.000
_cell.length_c   1.000
_cell.angle_alpha   90.00
_cell.angle_beta   90.00
_cell.angle_gamma   90.00
#
_symmetry.space_group_name_H-M   'P 1'
#
loop_
_entity.id
_entity.type
_entity.pdbx_description
1 polymer ?
#
loop_
_entity_poly.entity_id
_entity_poly.type
_entity_poly.pdbx_seq_one_letter_code
_entity_poly.pdbx_strand_id
1 'polypeptide(L)' 'MYPDDLIERAVHSASRCEAQGFHETAKSLRALAEEMRLVATTPMMSPGFGEHPVAAFQQRS' A
#
# COMPACT_ATOMS: atom_id res chain seq x y z
N MET A 1 -8.15 -12.29 2.11
CA MET A 1 -8.87 -11.02 2.31
C MET A 1 -8.82 -10.28 0.99
N TYR A 2 -9.96 -9.87 0.42
CA TYR A 2 -9.96 -9.21 -0.89
C TYR A 2 -9.46 -7.76 -0.76
N PRO A 3 -8.79 -7.21 -1.79
CA PRO A 3 -8.32 -5.82 -1.76
C PRO A 3 -9.46 -4.82 -1.57
N ASP A 4 -10.68 -5.16 -2.02
CA ASP A 4 -11.87 -4.33 -1.85
C ASP A 4 -12.26 -4.18 -0.36
N ASP A 5 -12.22 -5.27 0.43
CA ASP A 5 -12.48 -5.23 1.88
C ASP A 5 -11.53 -4.26 2.61
N LEU A 6 -10.26 -4.18 2.18
CA LEU A 6 -9.27 -3.28 2.78
C LEU A 6 -9.56 -1.82 2.45
N ILE A 7 -9.98 -1.55 1.21
CA ILE A 7 -10.37 -0.21 0.75
C ILE A 7 -11.61 0.27 1.50
N GLU A 8 -12.65 -0.57 1.60
CA GLU A 8 -13.87 -0.23 2.34
C GLU A 8 -13.58 0.04 3.82
N ARG A 9 -12.73 -0.76 4.45
CA ARG A 9 -12.30 -0.55 5.83
C ARG A 9 -11.53 0.75 6.02
N ALA A 10 -10.66 1.12 5.08
CA ALA A 10 -9.91 2.37 5.14
C ALA A 10 -10.85 3.59 5.04
N VAL A 11 -11.81 3.55 4.12
CA VAL A 11 -12.85 4.58 3.95
C VAL A 11 -13.71 4.71 5.20
N HIS A 12 -14.20 3.59 5.74
CA HIS A 12 -15.01 3.60 6.96
C HIS A 12 -14.23 4.14 8.17
N SER A 13 -12.95 3.78 8.28
CA SER A 13 -12.07 4.31 9.33
C SER A 13 -11.85 5.81 9.18
N ALA A 14 -11.72 6.32 7.95
CA ALA A 14 -11.61 7.75 7.68
C ALA A 14 -12.85 8.52 8.15
N SER A 15 -14.05 8.03 7.83
CA SER A 15 -15.31 8.66 8.27
C SER A 15 -15.43 8.70 9.80
N ARG A 16 -14.98 7.65 10.49
CA ARG A 16 -14.95 7.63 11.96
C ARG A 16 -13.94 8.62 12.53
N CYS A 17 -12.77 8.76 11.92
CA CYS A 17 -11.77 9.75 12.32
C CYS A 17 -12.30 11.18 12.14
N GLU A 18 -12.95 11.46 11.02
CA GLU A 18 -13.55 12.76 10.72
C GLU A 18 -14.66 13.12 11.72
N ALA A 19 -15.56 12.18 12.03
CA ALA A 19 -16.62 12.37 13.03
C ALA A 19 -16.09 12.65 14.45
N GLN A 20 -14.85 12.24 14.74
CA GLN A 20 -14.16 12.50 16.02
C GLN A 20 -13.27 13.75 15.98
N GLY A 21 -13.20 14.47 14.85
CA GLY A 21 -12.38 15.67 14.67
C GLY A 21 -10.92 15.40 14.28
N PHE A 22 -10.54 14.16 13.98
CA PHE A 22 -9.21 13.79 13.48
C PHE A 22 -9.11 13.96 11.96
N HIS A 23 -9.20 15.20 11.50
CA HIS A 23 -9.27 15.55 10.07
C HIS A 23 -8.03 15.09 9.28
N GLU A 24 -6.82 15.29 9.81
CA GLU A 24 -5.58 14.87 9.13
C GLU A 24 -5.50 13.35 8.98
N THR A 25 -5.87 12.61 10.02
CA THR A 25 -5.91 11.14 9.96
C THR A 25 -6.95 10.65 8.95
N ALA A 26 -8.13 11.27 8.92
CA ALA A 26 -9.17 10.94 7.94
C ALA A 26 -8.69 11.19 6.51
N LYS A 27 -7.94 12.27 6.27
CA LYS A 27 -7.34 12.60 4.98
C LYS A 27 -6.29 11.56 4.56
N SER A 28 -5.38 11.17 5.45
CA SER A 28 -4.39 10.12 5.18
C SER A 28 -5.05 8.77 4.86
N LEU A 29 -6.12 8.40 5.57
CA LEU A 29 -6.84 7.15 5.32
C LEU A 29 -7.58 7.14 3.98
N ARG A 30 -8.12 8.29 3.54
CA ARG A 30 -8.71 8.44 2.20
C ARG A 30 -7.66 8.32 1.10
N ALA A 31 -6.53 9.02 1.25
CA ALA A 31 -5.42 8.93 0.29
C ALA A 31 -4.92 7.49 0.14
N LEU A 32 -4.74 6.78 1.27
CA LEU A 32 -4.35 5.37 1.26
C LEU A 32 -5.36 4.49 0.51
N ALA A 33 -6.66 4.72 0.71
CA ALA A 33 -7.71 3.97 0.00
C ALA A 33 -7.66 4.22 -1.51
N GLU A 34 -7.33 5.45 -1.95
CA GLU A 34 -7.13 5.79 -3.36
C GLU A 34 -5.88 5.09 -3.93
N GLU A 35 -4.76 5.09 -3.20
CA GLU A 35 -3.55 4.36 -3.61
C GLU A 35 -3.81 2.85 -3.75
N MET A 36 -4.54 2.25 -2.81
CA MET A 36 -4.93 0.84 -2.88
C MET A 36 -5.82 0.54 -4.08
N ARG A 37 -6.76 1.45 -4.42
CA ARG A 37 -7.59 1.32 -5.62
C ARG A 37 -6.77 1.37 -6.90
N LEU A 38 -5.80 2.26 -6.98
CA LEU A 38 -4.89 2.35 -8.12
C LEU A 38 -4.07 1.06 -8.26
N VAL A 39 -3.53 0.53 -7.17
CA VAL A 39 -2.78 -0.75 -7.20
C VAL A 39 -3.67 -1.93 -7.57
N ALA A 40 -4.91 -1.99 -7.08
CA ALA A 40 -5.84 -3.08 -7.38
C ALA A 40 -6.36 -3.06 -8.82
N THR A 41 -6.45 -1.87 -9.43
CA THR A 41 -6.90 -1.69 -10.82
C THR A 41 -5.77 -1.76 -11.84
N THR A 42 -4.51 -1.56 -11.41
CA THR A 42 -3.35 -1.72 -12.27
C THR A 42 -3.10 -3.22 -12.47
N PRO A 43 -3.17 -3.76 -13.69
CA PRO A 43 -2.75 -5.12 -13.94
C PRO A 43 -1.26 -5.20 -13.58
N MET A 44 -0.93 -5.87 -12.47
CA MET A 44 0.44 -6.16 -12.11
C MET A 44 1.08 -6.92 -13.29
N MET A 45 1.88 -6.23 -14.09
CA MET A 45 3.09 -6.86 -14.59
C MET A 45 3.88 -7.26 -13.34
N SER A 46 3.93 -8.56 -13.04
CA SER A 46 4.78 -9.09 -11.98
C SER A 46 6.15 -8.42 -12.07
N PRO A 47 6.60 -7.69 -11.02
CA PRO A 47 8.01 -7.45 -10.89
C PRO A 47 8.58 -8.84 -10.63
N GLY A 48 9.31 -9.38 -11.61
CA GLY A 48 10.16 -10.54 -11.36
C GLY A 48 10.91 -10.26 -10.06
N PHE A 49 10.77 -11.16 -9.09
CA PHE A 49 11.67 -11.26 -7.95
C PHE A 49 13.07 -11.56 -8.54
N GLY A 50 13.71 -10.51 -9.05
CA GLY A 50 15.08 -10.51 -9.52
C GLY A 50 15.94 -10.72 -8.29
N GLU A 51 16.46 -11.93 -8.20
CA GLU A 51 17.51 -12.39 -7.31
C GLU A 51 18.42 -11.26 -6.81
N HIS A 52 18.51 -11.13 -5.49
CA HIS A 52 19.58 -10.39 -4.82
C HIS A 52 20.95 -10.82 -5.38
N PRO A 53 21.79 -9.94 -5.95
CA PRO A 53 23.20 -10.24 -6.09
C PRO A 53 23.91 -9.86 -4.78
N VAL A 54 23.84 -10.73 -3.76
CA VAL A 54 24.86 -10.76 -2.70
C VAL A 54 25.97 -11.68 -3.19
N ALA A 55 26.84 -11.15 -4.06
CA ALA A 55 28.10 -11.81 -4.41
C ALA A 55 29.10 -10.77 -4.95
N ALA A 56 29.67 -9.97 -4.05
CA ALA A 56 30.87 -9.19 -4.37
C ALA A 56 31.79 -9.11 -3.14
N PHE A 57 32.18 -10.27 -2.61
CA PHE A 57 33.32 -10.36 -1.72
C PHE A 57 33.96 -11.74 -1.87
N GLN A 58 34.57 -12.01 -3.03
CA GLN A 58 35.68 -12.97 -3.17
C GLN A 58 36.42 -12.70 -4.49
N GLN A 59 37.29 -11.68 -4.48
CA GLN A 59 38.45 -11.68 -5.37
C GLN A 59 39.56 -10.81 -4.78
N ARG A 60 40.48 -11.44 -4.05
CA ARG A 60 41.90 -11.51 -4.44
C ARG A 60 42.68 -12.26 -3.36
N SER A 61 43.13 -13.46 -3.74
CA SER A 61 44.37 -14.06 -3.25
C SER A 61 45.57 -13.26 -3.73
#